data_AF-A0A519RFK0-F1
#
_entry.id   AF-A0A519RFK0-F1
#
_cell.length_a   1.000
_cell.length_b   1.000
_cell.length_c   1.000
_cell.angle_alpha   90.00
_cell.angle_beta   90.00
_cell.angle_gamma   90.00
#
_symmetry.space_group_name_H-M   'P 1'
#
loop_
_entity.id
_entity.type
_entity.pdbx_description
1 polymer ?
#
loop_
_entity_poly.entity_id
_entity_poly.type
_entity_poly.pdbx_seq_one_letter_code
_entity_poly.pdbx_strand_id
1 'polypeptide(L)'
;MKGWLGTWIEADKKCASAVKGTFKKELEEESLKLVNKFVTAENVEDLFDEAKTPINLDVLSIDIDSNDFWVWKKIVKYKPKIVIIEYNAFIPCDVNWIMKYDKDKVWDSDTVFNSSLKSLKTLGDEKGYRLVACCLNGVNAFFVRKDLINDKFAILNIEDIYQPIRYYLKRDLTVVKGFQRSSQSNG
;
A
#
# COMPACT_ATOMS: atom_id res chain seq x y z
N MET A 1 2.38 -19.54 5.39
CA MET A 1 1.11 -18.85 5.07
C MET A 1 -0.05 -19.85 5.02
N LYS A 2 -1.21 -19.59 5.66
CA LYS A 2 -2.34 -20.55 5.80
C LYS A 2 -3.06 -20.86 4.46
N GLY A 3 -2.36 -21.46 3.49
CA GLY A 3 -2.87 -21.76 2.14
C GLY A 3 -2.80 -20.60 1.14
N TRP A 4 -2.34 -19.43 1.56
CA TRP A 4 -2.15 -18.28 0.67
C TRP A 4 -0.82 -18.37 -0.07
N LEU A 5 -0.83 -17.94 -1.33
CA LEU A 5 0.36 -17.69 -2.13
C LEU A 5 0.60 -16.18 -2.23
N GLY A 6 1.85 -15.76 -2.31
CA GLY A 6 2.21 -14.34 -2.36
C GLY A 6 3.43 -14.04 -3.21
N THR A 7 3.42 -12.86 -3.81
CA THR A 7 4.60 -12.21 -4.39
C THR A 7 4.84 -10.92 -3.60
N TRP A 8 6.01 -10.80 -2.98
CA TRP A 8 6.47 -9.58 -2.31
C TRP A 8 7.54 -8.92 -3.20
N ILE A 9 7.33 -7.66 -3.56
CA ILE A 9 8.35 -6.86 -4.26
C ILE A 9 8.85 -5.78 -3.31
N GLU A 10 10.16 -5.71 -3.12
CA GLU A 10 10.82 -4.81 -2.16
C GLU A 10 12.04 -4.19 -2.82
N ALA A 11 12.20 -2.87 -2.75
CA ALA A 11 13.34 -2.19 -3.36
C ALA A 11 14.59 -2.23 -2.46
N ASP A 12 14.43 -2.00 -1.15
CA ASP A 12 15.53 -1.89 -0.22
C ASP A 12 16.12 -3.28 0.11
N LYS A 13 17.42 -3.40 -0.05
CA LYS A 13 18.14 -4.67 0.15
C LYS A 13 18.09 -5.14 1.60
N LYS A 14 18.05 -4.22 2.58
CA LYS A 14 17.98 -4.58 4.01
C LYS A 14 16.58 -5.07 4.36
N CYS A 15 15.53 -4.38 3.90
CA CYS A 15 14.14 -4.83 4.04
C CYS A 15 13.94 -6.20 3.37
N ALA A 16 14.43 -6.39 2.14
CA ALA A 16 14.36 -7.68 1.46
C ALA A 16 15.11 -8.78 2.23
N SER A 17 16.27 -8.47 2.83
CA SER A 17 17.01 -9.41 3.68
C SER A 17 16.24 -9.75 4.97
N ALA A 18 15.55 -8.79 5.57
CA ALA A 18 14.69 -9.01 6.73
C ALA A 18 13.49 -9.91 6.38
N VAL A 19 12.89 -9.72 5.20
CA VAL A 19 11.83 -10.61 4.67
C VAL A 19 12.38 -12.03 4.50
N LYS A 20 13.58 -12.21 3.93
CA LYS A 20 14.21 -13.54 3.80
C LYS A 20 14.42 -14.23 5.14
N GLY A 21 14.84 -13.48 6.16
CA GLY A 21 15.04 -14.02 7.51
C GLY A 21 13.70 -14.40 8.18
N THR A 22 12.70 -13.54 8.05
CA THR A 22 11.40 -13.69 8.73
C THR A 22 10.52 -14.76 8.09
N PHE A 23 10.51 -14.82 6.75
CA PHE A 23 9.64 -15.71 5.95
C PHE A 23 10.44 -16.82 5.27
N LYS A 24 11.53 -17.27 5.90
CA LYS A 24 12.44 -18.29 5.35
C LYS A 24 11.68 -19.54 4.89
N LYS A 25 10.78 -20.05 5.76
CA LYS A 25 9.98 -21.24 5.48
C LYS A 25 9.08 -21.04 4.26
N GLU A 26 8.32 -19.95 4.21
CA GLU A 26 7.42 -19.64 3.11
C GLU A 26 8.13 -19.54 1.76
N LEU A 27 9.35 -18.99 1.76
CA LEU A 27 10.20 -18.87 0.57
C LEU A 27 10.75 -20.23 0.12
N GLU A 28 11.20 -21.07 1.06
CA GLU A 28 11.67 -22.44 0.79
C GLU A 28 10.55 -23.34 0.26
N GLU A 29 9.33 -23.15 0.75
CA GLU A 29 8.12 -23.86 0.29
C GLU A 29 7.50 -23.25 -0.98
N GLU A 30 8.10 -22.20 -1.54
CA GLU A 30 7.62 -21.42 -2.69
C GLU A 30 6.19 -20.85 -2.55
N SER A 31 5.63 -20.86 -1.33
CA SER A 31 4.36 -20.21 -1.03
C SER A 31 4.49 -18.69 -1.12
N LEU A 32 5.67 -18.13 -0.79
CA LEU A 32 6.04 -16.74 -0.97
C LEU A 32 7.16 -16.64 -2.02
N LYS A 33 7.06 -15.65 -2.91
CA LYS A 33 8.15 -15.23 -3.78
C LYS A 33 8.58 -13.83 -3.37
N LEU A 34 9.90 -13.60 -3.32
CA LEU A 34 10.47 -12.30 -3.04
C LEU A 34 11.25 -11.80 -4.26
N VAL A 35 10.86 -10.62 -4.77
CA VAL A 35 11.57 -9.92 -5.84
C VAL A 35 12.19 -8.67 -5.24
N ASN A 36 13.53 -8.62 -5.16
CA ASN A 36 14.22 -7.43 -4.67
C ASN A 36 14.54 -6.47 -5.83
N LYS A 37 13.56 -5.65 -6.23
CA LYS A 37 13.66 -4.68 -7.32
C LYS A 37 12.83 -3.43 -7.03
N PHE A 38 13.24 -2.30 -7.58
CA PHE A 38 12.49 -1.06 -7.54
C PHE A 38 11.34 -1.11 -8.55
N VAL A 39 10.11 -0.81 -8.11
CA VAL A 39 8.91 -0.84 -8.94
C VAL A 39 8.70 0.52 -9.61
N THR A 40 8.40 0.50 -10.90
CA THR A 40 8.04 1.69 -11.67
C THR A 40 6.77 1.44 -12.48
N ALA A 41 6.21 2.50 -13.03
CA ALA A 41 5.02 2.40 -13.87
C ALA A 41 5.30 1.59 -15.16
N GLU A 42 6.56 1.55 -15.62
CA GLU A 42 6.98 0.81 -16.81
C GLU A 42 7.21 -0.68 -16.55
N ASN A 43 7.63 -1.07 -15.34
CA ASN A 43 8.11 -2.43 -15.08
C ASN A 43 7.15 -3.30 -14.26
N VAL A 44 6.10 -2.72 -13.64
CA VAL A 44 5.30 -3.43 -12.62
C VAL A 44 4.69 -4.74 -13.14
N GLU A 45 4.14 -4.77 -14.35
CA GLU A 45 3.54 -6.00 -14.89
C GLU A 45 4.61 -7.02 -15.33
N ASP A 46 5.78 -6.56 -15.80
CA ASP A 46 6.91 -7.44 -16.11
C ASP A 46 7.43 -8.13 -14.84
N LEU A 47 7.49 -7.41 -13.72
CA LEU A 47 7.86 -7.96 -12.42
C LEU A 47 6.84 -9.01 -11.95
N PHE A 48 5.55 -8.77 -12.18
CA PHE A 48 4.51 -9.76 -11.88
C PHE A 48 4.65 -11.01 -12.76
N ASP A 49 4.94 -10.84 -14.05
CA ASP A 49 5.15 -11.92 -15.01
C ASP A 49 6.40 -12.75 -14.66
N GLU A 50 7.52 -12.10 -14.35
CA GLU A 50 8.78 -12.74 -13.90
C GLU A 50 8.56 -13.57 -12.63
N ALA A 51 7.79 -13.02 -11.68
CA ALA A 51 7.41 -13.73 -10.46
C ALA A 51 6.37 -14.84 -10.71
N LYS A 52 5.84 -15.00 -11.93
CA LYS A 52 4.74 -15.91 -12.26
C LYS A 52 3.52 -15.67 -11.35
N THR A 53 3.22 -14.40 -11.12
CA THR A 53 2.09 -13.95 -10.33
C THR A 53 0.79 -14.28 -11.07
N PRO A 54 -0.23 -14.86 -10.43
CA PRO A 54 -1.50 -15.14 -11.09
C PRO A 54 -2.18 -13.85 -11.57
N ILE A 55 -2.76 -13.86 -12.78
CA ILE A 55 -3.50 -12.71 -13.32
C ILE A 55 -4.73 -12.37 -12.44
N ASN A 56 -5.40 -13.41 -11.94
CA ASN A 56 -6.56 -13.29 -11.06
C ASN A 56 -6.13 -13.20 -9.60
N LEU A 57 -5.63 -12.04 -9.20
CA LEU A 57 -5.24 -11.78 -7.82
C LEU A 57 -6.46 -11.64 -6.91
N ASP A 58 -6.35 -12.16 -5.69
CA ASP A 58 -7.34 -11.86 -4.65
C ASP A 58 -7.08 -10.46 -4.07
N VAL A 59 -5.83 -10.16 -3.74
CA VAL A 59 -5.43 -8.90 -3.11
C VAL A 59 -4.17 -8.37 -3.77
N LEU A 60 -4.16 -7.07 -4.06
CA LEU A 60 -2.97 -6.31 -4.43
C LEU A 60 -2.79 -5.17 -3.41
N SER A 61 -1.63 -5.12 -2.75
CA SER A 61 -1.25 -4.02 -1.87
C SER A 61 -0.17 -3.19 -2.55
N ILE A 62 -0.34 -1.87 -2.58
CA ILE A 62 0.58 -0.91 -3.18
C ILE A 62 0.90 0.12 -2.10
N ASP A 63 2.14 0.10 -1.65
CA ASP A 63 2.73 1.03 -0.71
C ASP A 63 4.24 1.01 -1.03
N ILE A 64 4.64 1.83 -2.00
CA ILE A 64 5.99 1.83 -2.56
C ILE A 64 6.70 3.16 -2.33
N ASP A 65 6.24 3.89 -1.31
CA ASP A 65 6.81 5.15 -0.86
C ASP A 65 6.96 6.18 -1.99
N SER A 66 5.99 6.24 -2.94
CA SER A 66 5.79 7.23 -4.02
C SER A 66 5.24 6.58 -5.28
N ASN A 67 4.64 7.39 -6.18
CA ASN A 67 4.16 6.94 -7.50
C ASN A 67 3.10 5.83 -7.50
N ASP A 68 2.51 5.49 -6.34
CA ASP A 68 1.49 4.45 -6.19
C ASP A 68 0.36 4.61 -7.22
N PHE A 69 -0.11 5.84 -7.41
CA PHE A 69 -1.11 6.20 -8.42
C PHE A 69 -0.68 5.78 -9.84
N TRP A 70 0.55 6.09 -10.23
CA TRP A 70 1.07 5.83 -11.57
C TRP A 70 1.31 4.35 -11.81
N VAL A 71 1.84 3.66 -10.81
CA VAL A 71 2.00 2.20 -10.84
C VAL A 71 0.64 1.53 -10.99
N TRP A 72 -0.35 1.86 -10.14
CA TRP A 72 -1.68 1.28 -10.25
C TRP A 72 -2.36 1.61 -11.58
N LYS A 73 -2.16 2.83 -12.09
CA LYS A 73 -2.67 3.24 -13.42
C LYS A 73 -2.16 2.33 -14.53
N LYS A 74 -0.90 1.90 -14.47
CA LYS A 74 -0.26 1.04 -15.49
C LYS A 74 -0.58 -0.44 -15.38
N ILE A 75 -1.07 -0.93 -14.25
CA ILE A 75 -1.53 -2.30 -14.10
C ILE A 75 -2.86 -2.50 -14.85
N VAL A 76 -2.87 -3.20 -15.98
CA VAL A 76 -4.04 -3.42 -16.85
C VAL A 76 -4.37 -4.91 -17.02
N LYS A 77 -3.35 -5.74 -17.18
CA LYS A 77 -3.47 -7.20 -17.33
C LYS A 77 -4.00 -7.82 -16.05
N TYR A 78 -3.51 -7.37 -14.90
CA TYR A 78 -3.87 -7.90 -13.59
C TYR A 78 -5.11 -7.22 -13.02
N LYS A 79 -6.12 -8.02 -12.63
CA LYS A 79 -7.41 -7.52 -12.14
C LYS A 79 -7.71 -8.07 -10.74
N PRO A 80 -7.00 -7.60 -9.70
CA PRO A 80 -7.22 -8.05 -8.33
C PRO A 80 -8.68 -7.90 -7.88
N LYS A 81 -9.14 -8.74 -6.96
CA LYS A 81 -10.47 -8.56 -6.35
C LYS A 81 -10.49 -7.34 -5.43
N ILE A 82 -9.38 -7.12 -4.71
CA ILE A 82 -9.18 -6.01 -3.77
C ILE A 82 -7.86 -5.31 -4.08
N VAL A 83 -7.87 -3.98 -4.13
CA VAL A 83 -6.66 -3.14 -4.15
C VAL A 83 -6.59 -2.35 -2.85
N ILE A 84 -5.44 -2.40 -2.19
CA ILE A 84 -5.10 -1.58 -1.03
C ILE A 84 -3.99 -0.65 -1.50
N ILE A 85 -4.17 0.66 -1.36
CA ILE A 85 -3.22 1.64 -1.90
C ILE A 85 -3.05 2.84 -0.98
N GLU A 86 -1.82 3.31 -0.83
CA GLU A 86 -1.54 4.48 -0.02
C GLU A 86 -2.12 5.75 -0.67
N TYR A 87 -2.72 6.62 0.15
CA TYR A 87 -3.16 7.95 -0.24
C TYR A 87 -2.56 9.02 0.67
N ASN A 88 -2.38 10.21 0.11
CA ASN A 88 -1.85 11.35 0.85
C ASN A 88 -2.99 12.08 1.57
N ALA A 89 -3.17 11.77 2.84
CA ALA A 89 -4.19 12.39 3.69
C ALA A 89 -3.87 13.83 4.13
N PHE A 90 -2.70 14.40 3.78
CA PHE A 90 -2.49 15.86 3.89
C PHE A 90 -3.33 16.64 2.87
N ILE A 91 -3.75 15.98 1.79
CA ILE A 91 -4.61 16.57 0.78
C ILE A 91 -6.09 16.37 1.19
N PRO A 92 -6.91 17.43 1.18
CA PRO A 92 -8.34 17.31 1.45
C PRO A 92 -9.02 16.28 0.53
N CYS A 93 -10.03 15.59 1.07
CA CYS A 93 -10.68 14.47 0.40
C CYS A 93 -11.40 14.83 -0.91
N ASP A 94 -11.76 16.10 -1.09
CA ASP A 94 -12.48 16.66 -2.24
C ASP A 94 -11.55 17.29 -3.29
N VAL A 95 -10.23 17.36 -3.01
CA VAL A 95 -9.23 17.92 -3.91
C VAL A 95 -8.70 16.83 -4.83
N ASN A 96 -8.63 17.13 -6.13
CA ASN A 96 -7.94 16.28 -7.11
C ASN A 96 -6.47 16.69 -7.15
N TRP A 97 -5.59 15.83 -6.68
CA TRP A 97 -4.15 16.08 -6.69
C TRP A 97 -3.39 14.78 -6.89
N ILE A 98 -2.41 14.81 -7.79
CA ILE A 98 -1.55 13.69 -8.10
C ILE A 98 -0.13 14.23 -8.15
N MET A 99 0.79 13.63 -7.38
CA MET A 99 2.21 13.93 -7.50
C MET A 99 2.67 13.65 -8.93
N LYS A 100 3.47 14.54 -9.51
CA LYS A 100 4.07 14.32 -10.83
C LYS A 100 4.89 13.02 -10.82
N TYR A 101 4.71 12.20 -11.84
CA TYR A 101 5.48 10.97 -11.99
C TYR A 101 6.97 11.28 -12.10
N ASP A 102 7.76 10.56 -11.30
CA ASP A 102 9.21 10.55 -11.37
C ASP A 102 9.68 9.13 -11.06
N LYS A 103 10.22 8.45 -12.08
CA LYS A 103 10.61 7.03 -11.99
C LYS A 103 11.72 6.77 -10.97
N ASP A 104 12.50 7.80 -10.61
CA ASP A 104 13.64 7.70 -9.71
C ASP A 104 13.34 8.32 -8.33
N LYS A 105 12.10 8.81 -8.09
CA LYS A 105 11.69 9.38 -6.81
C LYS A 105 11.64 8.29 -5.74
N VAL A 106 12.45 8.52 -4.71
CA VAL A 106 12.37 7.87 -3.42
C VAL A 106 11.82 8.92 -2.45
N TRP A 107 10.80 8.56 -1.67
CA TRP A 107 10.25 9.50 -0.70
C TRP A 107 11.27 9.88 0.37
N ASP A 108 11.36 11.18 0.64
CA ASP A 108 12.31 11.82 1.53
C ASP A 108 11.63 12.38 2.79
N SER A 109 10.53 11.75 3.20
CA SER A 109 9.72 12.14 4.38
C SER A 109 9.04 13.52 4.26
N ASP A 110 8.87 14.02 3.04
CA ASP A 110 8.11 15.24 2.77
C ASP A 110 6.58 14.98 2.75
N THR A 111 5.80 16.02 2.48
CA THR A 111 4.33 15.91 2.34
C THR A 111 3.89 15.77 0.88
N VAL A 112 4.83 15.64 -0.05
CA VAL A 112 4.62 15.61 -1.50
C VAL A 112 4.87 14.20 -2.00
N PHE A 113 3.93 13.32 -1.68
CA PHE A 113 3.94 11.92 -2.09
C PHE A 113 2.57 11.51 -2.61
N ASN A 114 2.55 10.48 -3.46
CA ASN A 114 1.35 9.79 -3.92
C ASN A 114 0.26 10.72 -4.50
N SER A 115 -0.98 10.54 -4.07
CA SER A 115 -2.11 11.27 -4.63
C SER A 115 -3.22 11.41 -3.59
N SER A 116 -4.14 12.34 -3.83
CA SER A 116 -5.31 12.51 -2.98
C SER A 116 -6.25 11.31 -3.10
N LEU A 117 -7.10 11.13 -2.08
CA LEU A 117 -8.13 10.08 -2.09
C LEU A 117 -9.08 10.23 -3.29
N LYS A 118 -9.40 11.47 -3.69
CA LYS A 118 -10.28 11.73 -4.85
C LYS A 118 -9.67 11.27 -6.16
N SER A 119 -8.36 11.50 -6.34
CA SER A 119 -7.65 11.05 -7.54
C SER A 119 -7.61 9.52 -7.61
N LEU A 120 -7.35 8.84 -6.48
CA LEU A 120 -7.43 7.37 -6.42
C LEU A 120 -8.84 6.86 -6.65
N LYS A 121 -9.86 7.52 -6.09
CA LYS A 121 -11.27 7.17 -6.35
C LYS A 121 -11.59 7.23 -7.84
N THR A 122 -11.18 8.32 -8.50
CA THR A 122 -11.40 8.52 -9.94
C THR A 122 -10.70 7.42 -10.75
N LEU A 123 -9.43 7.13 -10.46
CA LEU A 123 -8.68 6.05 -11.12
C LEU A 123 -9.32 4.68 -10.88
N GLY A 124 -9.72 4.39 -9.65
CA GLY A 124 -10.42 3.16 -9.31
C GLY A 124 -11.71 3.01 -10.11
N ASP A 125 -12.51 4.09 -10.21
CA ASP A 125 -13.76 4.10 -10.96
C ASP A 125 -13.56 3.78 -12.45
N GLU A 126 -12.55 4.38 -13.08
CA GLU A 126 -12.13 4.12 -14.48
C GLU A 126 -11.69 2.67 -14.68
N LYS A 127 -11.01 2.09 -13.69
CA LYS A 127 -10.50 0.72 -13.72
C LYS A 127 -11.53 -0.35 -13.33
N GLY A 128 -12.77 0.05 -13.00
CA GLY A 128 -13.82 -0.88 -12.59
C GLY A 128 -13.80 -1.28 -11.12
N TYR A 129 -13.29 -0.42 -10.24
CA TYR A 129 -13.24 -0.60 -8.78
C TYR A 129 -14.04 0.48 -8.06
N ARG A 130 -14.49 0.18 -6.85
CA ARG A 130 -15.13 1.14 -5.94
C ARG A 130 -14.30 1.30 -4.69
N LEU A 131 -14.09 2.54 -4.25
CA LEU A 131 -13.58 2.84 -2.92
C LEU A 131 -14.63 2.43 -1.87
N VAL A 132 -14.25 1.58 -0.91
CA VAL A 132 -15.17 1.07 0.13
C VAL A 132 -14.78 1.46 1.56
N ALA A 133 -13.50 1.74 1.81
CA ALA A 133 -13.01 2.09 3.13
C ALA A 133 -11.64 2.80 3.06
N CYS A 134 -11.28 3.46 4.16
CA CYS A 134 -9.91 3.90 4.46
C CYS A 134 -9.52 3.39 5.86
N CYS A 135 -8.25 3.11 6.09
CA CYS A 135 -7.79 2.76 7.44
C CYS A 135 -7.85 3.97 8.38
N LEU A 136 -8.06 3.71 9.67
CA LEU A 136 -8.30 4.77 10.67
C LEU A 136 -7.12 5.74 10.84
N ASN A 137 -5.89 5.34 10.51
CA ASN A 137 -4.72 6.20 10.57
C ASN A 137 -4.55 7.11 9.35
N GLY A 138 -5.38 6.96 8.32
CA GLY A 138 -5.41 7.84 7.16
C GLY A 138 -4.28 7.59 6.16
N VAL A 139 -3.92 6.32 5.94
CA VAL A 139 -2.77 5.93 5.10
C VAL A 139 -3.21 5.13 3.87
N ASN A 140 -4.03 4.10 4.06
CA ASN A 140 -4.47 3.16 3.04
C ASN A 140 -5.94 3.30 2.69
N ALA A 141 -6.23 3.31 1.39
CA ALA A 141 -7.55 3.23 0.81
C ALA A 141 -7.81 1.80 0.28
N PHE A 142 -9.04 1.33 0.45
CA PHE A 142 -9.47 -0.02 0.07
C PHE A 142 -10.46 0.05 -1.09
N PHE A 143 -10.12 -0.64 -2.17
CA PHE A 143 -10.90 -0.70 -3.39
C PHE A 143 -11.34 -2.12 -3.67
N VAL A 144 -12.60 -2.31 -4.03
CA VAL A 144 -13.17 -3.62 -4.40
C VAL A 144 -13.62 -3.57 -5.86
N ARG A 145 -13.33 -4.64 -6.61
CA ARG A 145 -13.74 -4.77 -8.01
C ARG A 145 -15.28 -4.75 -8.12
N LYS A 146 -15.84 -3.93 -9.00
CA LYS A 146 -17.29 -3.60 -9.05
C LYS A 146 -18.18 -4.83 -9.23
N ASP A 147 -17.72 -5.85 -9.95
CA ASP A 147 -18.43 -7.13 -10.16
C ASP A 147 -18.56 -8.00 -8.90
N LEU A 148 -17.84 -7.68 -7.82
CA LEU A 148 -17.82 -8.48 -6.58
C LEU A 148 -18.55 -7.81 -5.40
N ILE A 149 -18.96 -6.54 -5.58
CA ILE A 149 -19.53 -5.71 -4.51
C ILE A 149 -20.94 -6.18 -4.14
N ASN A 150 -21.80 -6.38 -5.14
CA ASN A 150 -23.23 -6.68 -4.95
C ASN A 150 -23.85 -5.79 -3.85
N ASP A 151 -24.47 -6.40 -2.83
CA ASP A 151 -25.09 -5.80 -1.65
C ASP A 151 -24.18 -5.83 -0.40
N LYS A 152 -22.90 -6.17 -0.56
CA LYS A 152 -21.96 -6.38 0.57
C LYS A 152 -21.39 -5.09 1.15
N PHE A 153 -21.49 -3.97 0.43
CA PHE A 153 -20.93 -2.69 0.84
C PHE A 153 -21.95 -1.56 0.68
N ALA A 154 -22.00 -0.68 1.67
CA ALA A 154 -22.77 0.55 1.58
C ALA A 154 -22.21 1.47 0.48
N ILE A 155 -23.11 2.24 -0.15
CA ILE A 155 -22.73 3.32 -1.04
C ILE A 155 -22.50 4.55 -0.17
N LEU A 156 -21.23 4.93 0.01
CA LEU A 156 -20.80 6.06 0.83
C LEU A 156 -20.20 7.16 -0.03
N ASN A 157 -20.31 8.41 0.42
CA ASN A 157 -19.59 9.51 -0.20
C ASN A 157 -18.12 9.48 0.25
N ILE A 158 -17.26 10.20 -0.48
CA ILE A 158 -15.82 10.19 -0.18
C ILE A 158 -15.54 10.82 1.19
N GLU A 159 -16.35 11.78 1.62
CA GLU A 159 -16.29 12.46 2.91
C GLU A 159 -16.59 11.51 4.07
N ASP A 160 -17.49 10.55 3.87
CA ASP A 160 -17.85 9.54 4.88
C ASP A 160 -16.76 8.46 5.01
N ILE A 161 -16.02 8.20 3.93
CA ILE A 161 -14.96 7.19 3.89
C ILE A 161 -13.63 7.76 4.37
N TYR A 162 -13.32 9.00 4.01
CA TYR A 162 -12.04 9.64 4.23
C TYR A 162 -11.63 9.59 5.70
N GLN A 163 -10.36 9.24 5.93
CA GLN A 163 -9.74 9.34 7.24
C GLN A 163 -8.60 10.35 7.19
N PRO A 164 -8.56 11.32 8.13
CA PRO A 164 -7.43 12.23 8.25
C PRO A 164 -6.21 11.47 8.80
N ILE A 165 -5.04 12.10 8.69
CA ILE A 165 -3.82 11.59 9.29
C ILE A 165 -4.00 11.46 10.81
N ARG A 166 -3.81 10.24 11.31
CA ARG A 166 -3.78 9.95 12.76
C ARG A 166 -2.56 9.10 13.08
N TYR A 167 -1.36 9.61 12.81
CA TYR A 167 -0.11 8.87 13.05
C TYR A 167 0.08 8.43 14.52
N TYR A 168 -0.54 9.11 15.48
CA TYR A 168 -0.56 8.67 16.88
C TYR A 168 -1.25 7.31 17.10
N LEU A 169 -2.05 6.82 16.14
CA LEU A 169 -2.62 5.47 16.16
C LEU A 169 -1.63 4.39 15.67
N LYS A 170 -0.54 4.78 14.98
CA LYS A 170 0.57 3.90 14.65
C LYS A 170 1.32 3.64 15.96
N ARG A 171 0.87 2.64 16.73
CA ARG A 171 1.51 2.27 17.99
C ARG A 171 3.00 2.03 17.76
N ASP A 172 3.81 2.65 18.60
CA ASP A 172 5.19 2.26 18.85
C ASP A 172 5.23 0.78 19.25
N LEU A 173 5.49 -0.10 18.27
CA LEU A 173 5.98 -1.46 18.50
C LEU A 173 7.51 -1.47 18.68
N THR A 174 8.10 -0.33 19.07
CA THR A 174 9.37 -0.33 19.76
C THR A 174 9.21 -1.19 21.00
N VAL A 175 9.79 -2.39 20.95
CA VAL A 175 10.17 -3.14 22.13
C VAL A 175 10.77 -2.13 23.11
N VAL A 176 10.07 -1.88 24.22
CA VAL A 176 10.58 -1.05 25.31
C VAL A 176 11.79 -1.79 25.89
N LYS A 177 12.97 -1.56 25.31
CA LYS A 177 14.24 -1.79 25.99
C LYS A 177 14.54 -0.52 26.79
N GLY A 178 14.23 -0.62 28.09
CA GLY A 178 14.91 0.13 29.15
C GLY A 178 14.76 1.64 29.12
N PHE A 179 13.76 2.15 29.82
CA PHE A 179 13.83 3.49 30.39
C PHE A 179 13.85 3.37 31.92
N GLN A 180 15.05 3.39 32.51
CA GLN A 180 15.19 3.67 33.94
C GLN A 180 15.07 5.19 34.11
N ARG A 181 14.07 5.63 34.89
CA ARG A 181 14.02 7.01 35.38
C ARG A 181 15.17 7.22 36.36
N SER A 182 16.08 8.14 36.05
CA SER A 182 16.94 8.74 37.06
C SER A 182 16.09 9.68 37.92
N SER A 183 15.98 9.36 39.21
CA SER A 183 15.48 10.29 40.22
C SER A 183 16.54 11.38 40.45
N GLN A 184 16.22 12.63 40.11
CA GLN A 184 16.93 13.77 40.68
C GLN A 184 16.48 13.92 42.14
N SER A 185 17.41 13.69 43.06
CA SER A 185 17.31 14.16 44.44
C SER A 185 17.87 15.58 44.51
N ASN A 186 17.04 16.52 44.96
CA ASN A 186 17.45 17.87 45.32
C ASN A 186 18.48 17.83 46.45
N GLY A 187 19.56 18.58 46.29
CA GLY A 187 20.45 19.05 47.34
C GLY A 187 20.57 20.57 47.24
#